data_AF-A0A937JV47-F1
#
_entry.id   AF-A0A937JV47-F1
#
_cell.length_a   1.000
_cell.length_b   1.000
_cell.length_c   1.000
_cell.angle_alpha   90.00
_cell.angle_beta   90.00
_cell.angle_gamma   90.00
#
_symmetry.space_group_name_H-M   'P 1'
#
loop_
_entity.id
_entity.type
_entity.pdbx_description
1 polymer ?
#
loop_
_entity_poly.entity_id
_entity_poly.type
_entity_poly.pdbx_seq_one_letter_code
_entity_poly.pdbx_strand_id
1 'polypeptide(L)' 'MLNFKSVTTRSLNRMQRSPGHSIWQRNDYEHIMRSEVSLGRIRQYIYDNPLVWQQDQLHPSNPSQR' A
#
# COMPACT_ATOMS: atom_id res chain seq x y z
N MET A 1 -2.64 5.29 -10.21
CA MET A 1 -2.88 3.90 -9.73
C MET A 1 -4.17 3.21 -10.17
N LEU A 2 -5.26 3.92 -10.53
CA LEU A 2 -6.60 3.32 -10.69
C LEU A 2 -6.68 2.10 -11.64
N ASN A 3 -6.08 2.18 -12.83
CA ASN A 3 -6.11 1.06 -13.78
C ASN A 3 -5.38 -0.18 -13.22
N PHE A 4 -4.19 0.02 -12.64
CA PHE A 4 -3.41 -1.05 -12.03
C PHE A 4 -4.20 -1.77 -10.93
N LYS A 5 -4.79 -1.02 -9.99
CA LYS A 5 -5.63 -1.58 -8.92
C LYS A 5 -6.83 -2.36 -9.47
N SER A 6 -7.49 -1.85 -10.51
CA SER A 6 -8.64 -2.50 -11.13
C SER A 6 -8.28 -3.85 -11.79
N VAL A 7 -7.25 -3.85 -12.64
CA VAL A 7 -6.82 -5.05 -13.39
C VAL A 7 -6.33 -6.14 -12.44
N THR A 8 -5.50 -5.77 -11.46
CA THR A 8 -4.99 -6.72 -10.46
C THR A 8 -6.10 -7.27 -9.57
N THR A 9 -7.08 -6.43 -9.16
CA THR A 9 -8.24 -6.89 -8.38
C THR A 9 -9.06 -7.92 -9.15
N ARG A 10 -9.34 -7.66 -10.42
CA ARG A 10 -10.09 -8.60 -11.27
C ARG A 10 -9.36 -9.93 -11.43
N SER A 11 -8.04 -9.89 -11.60
CA SER A 11 -7.21 -11.10 -11.71
C SER A 11 -7.24 -11.93 -10.42
N LEU A 12 -6.98 -11.29 -9.27
CA LEU A 12 -6.99 -11.97 -7.97
C LEU A 12 -8.37 -12.53 -7.60
N ASN A 13 -9.44 -11.77 -7.82
CA ASN A 13 -10.80 -12.25 -7.53
C ASN A 13 -11.18 -13.47 -8.39
N ARG A 14 -10.66 -13.58 -9.61
CA ARG A 14 -10.83 -14.79 -10.45
C ARG A 14 -10.06 -15.98 -9.87
N MET A 15 -8.82 -15.75 -9.44
CA MET A 15 -7.97 -16.81 -8.86
C MET A 15 -8.52 -17.32 -7.52
N GLN A 16 -9.00 -16.42 -6.66
CA GLN A 16 -9.45 -16.72 -5.30
C GLN A 16 -10.95 -16.99 -5.18
N ARG A 17 -11.71 -16.92 -6.29
CA ARG A 17 -13.19 -17.08 -6.32
C ARG A 17 -13.91 -16.17 -5.32
N SER A 18 -13.38 -14.98 -5.09
CA SER A 18 -13.88 -14.00 -4.12
C SER A 18 -14.36 -12.70 -4.79
N PRO A 19 -15.33 -12.75 -5.73
CA PRO A 19 -15.80 -11.54 -6.40
C PRO A 19 -16.42 -10.56 -5.41
N GLY A 20 -16.09 -9.27 -5.55
CA GLY A 20 -16.61 -8.20 -4.71
C GLY A 20 -15.81 -7.91 -3.44
N HIS A 21 -14.78 -8.70 -3.12
CA HIS A 21 -13.89 -8.38 -2.00
C HIS A 21 -12.97 -7.19 -2.35
N SER A 22 -12.90 -6.21 -1.45
CA SER A 22 -12.00 -5.05 -1.61
C SER A 22 -10.58 -5.45 -1.21
N ILE A 23 -9.69 -5.53 -2.20
CA ILE A 23 -8.29 -5.93 -1.98
C ILE A 23 -7.42 -4.75 -1.56
N TRP A 24 -7.69 -3.56 -2.11
CA TRP A 24 -6.85 -2.38 -1.93
C TRP A 24 -7.38 -1.48 -0.82
N GLN A 25 -6.47 -0.86 -0.08
CA GLN A 25 -6.80 0.31 0.74
C GLN A 25 -7.24 1.48 -0.17
N ARG A 26 -8.12 2.34 0.38
CA ARG A 26 -8.63 3.52 -0.32
C ARG A 26 -7.51 4.55 -0.47
N ASN A 27 -7.42 5.14 -1.67
CA ASN A 27 -6.38 6.09 -2.09
C ASN A 27 -4.99 5.46 -2.24
N ASP A 28 -4.06 6.25 -2.75
CA ASP A 28 -2.70 5.87 -3.06
C ASP A 28 -1.74 6.89 -2.45
N TYR A 29 -0.60 6.43 -1.95
CA TYR A 29 0.46 7.31 -1.48
C TYR A 29 1.38 7.66 -2.64
N GLU A 30 1.56 8.95 -2.88
CA GLU A 30 2.44 9.46 -3.93
C GLU A 30 3.46 10.43 -3.31
N HIS A 31 4.75 10.20 -3.61
CA HIS A 31 5.84 11.05 -3.15
C HIS A 31 6.92 11.18 -4.24
N ILE A 32 7.27 12.42 -4.62
CA ILE A 32 8.32 12.67 -5.61
C ILE A 32 9.67 12.67 -4.91
N MET A 33 10.49 11.65 -5.17
CA MET A 33 11.87 11.58 -4.67
C MET A 33 12.76 12.53 -5.48
N ARG A 34 13.38 13.51 -4.81
CA ARG A 34 14.22 14.54 -5.45
C ARG A 34 15.68 14.48 -5.04
N SER A 35 16.04 13.56 -4.15
CA SER A 35 17.41 13.37 -3.68
C SER A 35 17.71 11.92 -3.34
N GLU A 36 18.99 11.55 -3.40
CA GLU A 36 19.48 10.25 -2.93
C GLU A 36 19.12 9.99 -1.46
N VAL A 37 19.11 11.03 -0.63
CA VAL A 37 18.70 10.93 0.78
C VAL A 37 17.23 10.51 0.89
N SER A 38 16.33 11.10 0.10
CA SER A 38 14.91 10.68 0.10
C SER A 38 14.75 9.24 -0.39
N LEU A 39 15.52 8.84 -1.41
CA LEU A 39 15.50 7.49 -1.93
C LEU A 39 15.99 6.46 -0.90
N GLY A 40 17.07 6.78 -0.17
CA GLY A 40 17.58 5.96 0.92
C GLY A 40 16.54 5.74 2.02
N ARG A 41 15.83 6.80 2.42
CA ARG A 41 14.75 6.70 3.42
C ARG A 41 13.59 5.82 2.95
N ILE A 42 13.14 5.98 1.71
CA ILE A 42 12.03 5.16 1.16
C ILE A 42 12.44 3.68 1.07
N ARG A 43 13.68 3.39 0.66
CA ARG A 43 14.21 2.02 0.63
C ARG A 43 14.24 1.40 2.01
N GLN A 44 14.75 2.14 3.00
CA GLN A 44 14.79 1.68 4.38
C GLN A 44 13.38 1.42 4.92
N TYR A 45 12.44 2.33 4.65
CA TYR A 45 11.03 2.13 5.00
C TYR A 45 10.45 0.84 4.40
N ILE A 46 10.69 0.56 3.11
CA ILE A 46 10.20 -0.67 2.47
C ILE A 46 10.76 -1.92 3.15
N TYR A 47 12.03 -1.89 3.55
CA TYR A 47 12.68 -3.01 4.23
C TYR A 47 12.16 -3.21 5.66
N ASP A 48 11.97 -2.12 6.39
CA ASP A 48 11.57 -2.17 7.80
C ASP A 48 10.06 -2.38 7.99
N ASN A 49 9.23 -1.92 7.05
CA ASN A 49 7.77 -1.93 7.20
C ASN A 49 7.18 -3.31 7.57
N PRO A 50 7.60 -4.44 6.98
CA PRO A 50 7.11 -5.76 7.42
C PRO A 50 7.40 -6.08 8.89
N LEU A 51 8.52 -5.57 9.43
CA LEU A 51 8.93 -5.79 10.83
C LEU A 51 8.15 -4.92 11.81
N VAL A 52 7.79 -3.70 11.41
CA VAL A 52 7.11 -2.72 12.26
C VAL A 52 5.65 -2.47 11.88
N TRP A 53 5.06 -3.30 11.01
CA TRP A 53 3.73 -3.07 10.41
C TRP A 53 2.62 -2.83 11.42
N GLN A 54 2.63 -3.55 12.54
CA GLN A 54 1.61 -3.40 13.60
C GLN A 54 1.68 -2.05 14.32
N GLN A 55 2.83 -1.37 14.27
CA GLN A 55 3.08 -0.08 14.89
C GLN A 55 3.01 1.07 13.88
N ASP A 56 2.85 0.76 12.60
CA ASP A 56 2.86 1.74 11.52
C ASP A 56 1.62 2.63 11.58
N GLN A 57 1.81 3.94 11.43
CA GLN A 57 0.72 4.92 11.55
C GLN A 57 -0.35 4.76 10.47
N LEU A 58 0.00 4.19 9.31
CA LEU A 58 -0.91 3.91 8.19
C LEU A 58 -1.51 2.50 8.26
N HIS A 59 -1.30 1.76 9.35
CA HIS A 59 -1.93 0.47 9.58
C HIS A 59 -3.47 0.59 9.55
N PRO A 60 -4.21 -0.35 8.89
CA PRO A 60 -5.67 -0.28 8.75
C PRO A 60 -6.45 -0.16 10.06
N SER A 61 -5.90 -0.67 11.16
CA SER A 61 -6.53 -0.63 12.47
C SER A 61 -6.27 0.68 13.23
N ASN A 62 -5.35 1.52 12.75
CA ASN A 62 -5.15 2.82 13.36
C ASN A 62 -6.27 3.77 12.94
N PRO A 63 -6.89 4.49 13.90
CA PRO A 63 -7.86 5.52 13.56
C PRO A 63 -7.14 6.54 12.69
N SER A 64 -7.56 6.66 11.43
CA SER A 64 -6.97 7.61 10.50
C SER A 64 -7.02 8.99 11.13
N GLN A 65 -5.87 9.65 11.27
CA GLN A 65 -5.81 11.07 11.64
C GLN A 65 -6.38 11.87 10.45
N ARG A 66 -7.71 12.01 10.43
CA ARG A 66 -8.42 12.99 9.61
C ARG A 66 -8.86 14.14 10.49
#